data_AF-A0A967GE46-F1
#
_entry.id   AF-A0A967GE46-F1
#
_cell.length_a   1.000
_cell.length_b   1.000
_cell.length_c   1.000
_cell.angle_alpha   90.00
_cell.angle_beta   90.00
_cell.angle_gamma   90.00
#
_symmetry.space_group_name_H-M   'P 1'
#
loop_
_entity.id
_entity.type
_entity.pdbx_description
1 polymer ?
#
loop_
_entity_poly.entity_id
_entity_poly.type
_entity_poly.pdbx_seq_one_letter_code
_entity_poly.pdbx_strand_id
1 'polypeptide(L)' 'AEAPCAAAGVFTRNNFPGAPVLVGREHIADGRLQAIVVNSKNANVA' A
#
# COMPACT_ATOMS: atom_id res chain seq x y z
N ALA A 1 -1.82 -14.58 -0.27
CA ALA A 1 -2.38 -15.70 -1.06
C ALA A 1 -1.23 -16.41 -1.78
N GLU A 2 -1.39 -17.68 -2.16
CA GLU A 2 -0.34 -18.41 -2.89
C GLU A 2 -0.18 -17.92 -4.35
N ALA A 3 -1.14 -17.14 -4.86
CA ALA A 3 -1.10 -16.47 -6.16
C ALA A 3 -1.69 -15.05 -6.08
N PRO A 4 -1.40 -14.14 -7.04
CA PRO A 4 -2.03 -12.82 -7.10
C PRO A 4 -3.55 -12.92 -7.19
N CYS A 5 -4.26 -12.13 -6.39
CA CYS A 5 -5.71 -12.07 -6.35
C CYS A 5 -6.22 -10.66 -6.64
N ALA A 6 -7.51 -10.56 -6.99
CA ALA A 6 -8.18 -9.27 -7.07
C ALA A 6 -8.15 -8.58 -5.69
N ALA A 7 -7.86 -7.28 -5.69
CA ALA A 7 -7.71 -6.50 -4.48
C ALA A 7 -8.30 -5.10 -4.67
N ALA A 8 -8.66 -4.46 -3.57
CA ALA A 8 -9.03 -3.06 -3.51
C ALA A 8 -8.35 -2.42 -2.30
N GLY A 9 -7.92 -1.18 -2.45
CA GLY A 9 -7.22 -0.43 -1.40
C GLY A 9 -7.63 1.03 -1.39
N VAL A 10 -7.82 1.58 -0.19
CA VAL A 10 -8.02 3.02 0.02
C VAL A 10 -6.88 3.55 0.88
N PHE A 11 -6.45 4.77 0.62
CA PHE A 11 -5.31 5.39 1.29
C PHE A 11 -5.69 6.76 1.83
N THR A 12 -4.94 7.21 2.85
CA THR A 12 -5.06 8.58 3.38
C THR A 12 -4.90 9.62 2.27
N ARG A 13 -5.60 10.75 2.39
CA ARG A 13 -5.51 11.93 1.52
C ARG A 13 -4.82 13.10 2.20
N ASN A 14 -4.05 12.85 3.27
CA ASN A 14 -3.30 13.91 3.92
C ASN A 14 -2.28 14.55 2.96
N ASN A 15 -1.85 15.77 3.27
CA ASN A 15 -0.88 16.50 2.46
C ASN A 15 0.56 15.96 2.62
N PHE A 16 0.77 15.03 3.55
CA PHE A 16 2.09 14.49 3.88
C PHE A 16 2.04 12.95 3.96
N PRO A 17 1.82 12.27 2.81
CA PRO A 17 1.78 10.82 2.77
C PRO A 17 3.19 10.23 2.95
N GLY A 18 3.31 9.20 3.79
CA GLY A 18 4.54 8.41 3.88
C GLY A 18 4.81 7.61 2.60
N ALA A 19 6.06 7.19 2.41
CA ALA A 19 6.44 6.40 1.25
C ALA A 19 5.58 5.13 1.02
N PRO A 20 5.14 4.37 2.07
CA PRO A 20 4.27 3.21 1.87
C PRO A 20 2.92 3.53 1.23
N VAL A 21 2.41 4.76 1.41
CA VAL A 21 1.13 5.20 0.81
C VAL A 21 1.30 5.39 -0.70
N LEU A 22 2.41 5.98 -1.13
CA LEU A 22 2.68 6.21 -2.56
C LEU A 22 2.87 4.88 -3.28
N VAL A 23 3.75 4.02 -2.74
CA VAL A 23 3.99 2.67 -3.27
C VAL A 23 2.71 1.83 -3.29
N GLY A 24 1.90 1.90 -2.22
CA GLY A 24 0.63 1.19 -2.15
C GLY A 24 -0.35 1.58 -3.26
N ARG A 25 -0.44 2.88 -3.59
CA ARG A 25 -1.29 3.38 -4.68
C ARG A 25 -0.82 2.89 -6.05
N GLU A 26 0.48 2.89 -6.28
CA GLU A 26 1.08 2.39 -7.52
C GLU A 26 0.84 0.88 -7.70
N HIS A 27 1.08 0.09 -6.64
CA HIS A 27 0.92 -1.37 -6.71
C HIS A 27 -0.52 -1.83 -6.89
N ILE A 28 -1.51 -1.13 -6.33
CA ILE A 28 -2.93 -1.52 -6.47
C ILE A 28 -3.56 -1.01 -7.77
N ALA A 29 -2.84 -0.26 -8.60
CA ALA A 29 -3.40 0.45 -9.76
C ALA A 29 -4.06 -0.49 -10.79
N ASP A 30 -3.60 -1.74 -10.89
CA ASP A 30 -4.17 -2.77 -11.78
C ASP A 30 -5.24 -3.64 -11.10
N GLY A 31 -5.57 -3.35 -9.84
CA GLY A 31 -6.57 -4.07 -9.05
C GLY A 31 -6.15 -5.46 -8.60
N ARG A 32 -4.85 -5.80 -8.63
CA ARG A 32 -4.35 -7.11 -8.19
C ARG A 32 -3.21 -6.98 -7.19
N LEU A 33 -3.23 -7.83 -6.15
CA LEU A 33 -2.13 -7.95 -5.19
C LEU A 33 -1.93 -9.40 -4.79
N GLN A 34 -0.72 -9.74 -4.33
CA GLN A 34 -0.42 -11.07 -3.77
C GLN A 34 -0.26 -11.03 -2.24
N ALA A 35 0.31 -9.94 -1.73
CA ALA A 35 0.67 -9.76 -0.33
C ALA A 35 0.68 -8.28 0.06
N ILE A 36 0.69 -8.04 1.37
CA ILE A 36 0.90 -6.73 1.99
C ILE A 36 2.00 -6.93 3.04
N VAL A 37 2.97 -6.02 3.06
CA VAL A 37 4.02 -5.99 4.09
C VAL A 37 3.74 -4.84 5.04
N VAL A 38 3.74 -5.14 6.33
CA VAL A 38 3.48 -4.16 7.39
C VAL A 38 4.72 -4.03 8.26
N ASN A 39 5.18 -2.80 8.44
CA ASN A 39 6.19 -2.46 9.43
C ASN A 39 5.54 -1.67 10.58
N SER A 40 5.98 -1.94 11.80
CA SER A 40 5.49 -1.30 13.02
C SER A 40 6.64 -0.61 13.74
N LYS A 41 6.32 0.44 14.52
CA LYS A 41 7.27 1.30 15.28
C LYS A 41 8.08 2.31 14.44
N ASN A 42 7.99 2.28 13.11
CA ASN A 42 8.46 3.35 12.22
C ASN A 42 7.52 3.44 11.01
N ALA A 43 6.89 4.60 10.81
CA ALA A 43 5.90 4.83 9.76
C ALA A 43 6.50 5.08 8.36
N ASN A 44 7.83 5.26 8.25
CA ASN A 44 8.52 5.66 7.04
C ASN A 44 7.90 6.90 6.38
N VAL A 45 7.75 7.93 7.22
CA VAL A 45 7.27 9.27 6.87
C VAL A 45 8.24 10.28 7.49
N ALA A 46 8.49 11.39 6.80
CA ALA A 46 9.32 12.47 7.33
C ALA A 46 8.60 13.25 8.45
#